data_AF-A0A8X6IQ22-F1
#
_entry.id   AF-A0A8X6IQ22-F1
#
_cell.length_a   1.000
_cell.length_b   1.000
_cell.length_c   1.000
_cell.angle_alpha   90.00
_cell.angle_beta   90.00
_cell.angle_gamma   90.00
#
_symmetry.space_group_name_H-M   'P 1'
#
loop_
_entity.id
_entity.type
_entity.pdbx_description
1 polymer ?
#
loop_
_entity_poly.entity_id
_entity_poly.type
_entity_poly.pdbx_seq_one_letter_code
_entity_poly.pdbx_strand_id
1 'polypeptide(L)'
;MGLYVPFGGKVNVLGGDWRQILPFAVYANRTAIVETWLKNSSLWSSFKQFSLISNMRTEPHEQDFASWILHFSNGTLKKGFQLGEDIVEIPEQCVVREFIAEEIFGSSVFVRKGYFMPQE
;
A
#
# COMPACT_ATOMS: atom_id res chain seq x y z
N MET A 1 -18.62 13.96 37.15
CA MET A 1 -18.72 13.46 35.76
C MET A 1 -17.31 13.18 35.26
N GLY A 2 -16.96 11.93 35.02
CA GLY A 2 -15.63 11.59 34.51
C GLY A 2 -15.49 12.11 33.08
N LEU A 3 -14.46 12.91 32.82
CA LEU A 3 -14.09 13.33 31.46
C LEU A 3 -13.81 12.05 30.66
N TYR A 4 -14.65 11.75 29.68
CA TYR A 4 -14.42 10.65 28.76
C TYR A 4 -13.26 11.03 27.84
N VAL A 5 -12.05 10.61 28.20
CA VAL A 5 -10.86 10.80 27.37
C VAL A 5 -10.78 9.63 26.38
N PRO A 6 -10.68 9.89 25.07
CA PRO A 6 -10.53 8.83 24.07
C PRO A 6 -9.42 7.83 24.45
N PHE A 7 -9.71 6.54 24.30
CA PHE A 7 -8.78 5.44 24.61
C PHE A 7 -8.21 5.47 26.04
N GLY A 8 -8.90 6.09 27.00
CA GLY A 8 -8.45 6.21 28.38
C GLY A 8 -7.19 7.07 28.56
N GLY A 9 -6.95 8.01 27.64
CA GLY A 9 -5.78 8.90 27.69
C GLY A 9 -4.48 8.26 27.19
N LYS A 10 -4.55 7.08 26.57
CA LYS A 10 -3.38 6.43 25.97
C LYS A 10 -2.98 7.12 24.67
N VAL A 11 -1.67 7.22 24.45
CA VAL A 11 -1.12 7.61 23.14
C VAL A 11 -1.31 6.45 22.17
N ASN A 12 -1.98 6.71 21.05
CA ASN A 12 -2.20 5.74 19.98
C ASN A 12 -1.47 6.21 18.72
N VAL A 13 -0.70 5.33 18.12
CA VAL A 13 -0.05 5.56 16.82
C VAL A 13 -0.66 4.58 15.83
N LEU A 14 -1.34 5.12 14.83
CA LEU A 14 -1.94 4.34 13.75
C LEU A 14 -1.08 4.52 12.50
N GLY A 15 -0.79 3.41 11.83
CA GLY A 15 -0.06 3.39 10.56
C GLY A 15 -0.82 2.57 9.54
N GLY A 16 -0.63 2.91 8.27
CA GLY A 16 -1.27 2.22 7.16
C GLY A 16 -1.21 3.05 5.89
N ASP A 17 -1.69 2.47 4.80
CA ASP A 17 -1.81 3.14 3.52
C ASP A 17 -3.29 3.19 3.12
N TRP A 18 -3.83 4.39 3.00
CA TRP A 18 -5.24 4.62 2.65
C TRP A 18 -5.59 4.24 1.22
N ARG A 19 -4.58 3.94 0.40
CA ARG A 19 -4.74 3.45 -0.97
C ARG A 19 -4.83 1.92 -1.02
N GLN A 20 -4.75 1.25 0.13
CA GLN A 20 -5.03 -0.18 0.28
C GLN A 20 -6.54 -0.43 0.39
N ILE A 21 -6.91 -1.71 0.39
CA ILE A 21 -8.29 -2.19 0.39
C ILE A 21 -9.04 -1.64 1.62
N LEU A 22 -10.29 -1.20 1.41
CA LEU A 22 -11.18 -0.75 2.47
C LEU A 22 -11.48 -1.87 3.49
N PRO A 23 -11.85 -1.52 4.74
CA PRO A 23 -12.26 -2.52 5.72
C PRO A 23 -13.38 -3.41 5.16
N PHE A 24 -13.25 -4.72 5.31
CA PHE A 24 -14.30 -5.65 4.92
C PHE A 24 -15.36 -5.73 6.03
N ALA A 25 -16.62 -5.51 5.68
CA ALA A 25 -17.76 -5.71 6.57
C ALA A 25 -18.71 -6.74 5.95
N VAL A 26 -18.95 -7.83 6.67
CA VAL A 26 -19.79 -8.94 6.17
C VAL A 26 -21.22 -8.44 5.96
N TYR A 27 -21.80 -8.72 4.79
CA TYR A 27 -23.15 -8.30 4.40
C TYR A 27 -23.36 -6.78 4.32
N ALA A 28 -22.30 -5.97 4.38
CA ALA A 28 -22.39 -4.53 4.27
C ALA A 28 -22.51 -4.09 2.80
N ASN A 29 -23.34 -3.09 2.55
CA ASN A 29 -23.38 -2.41 1.26
C ASN A 29 -22.18 -1.44 1.12
N ARG A 30 -21.99 -0.87 -0.08
CA ARG A 30 -20.87 0.05 -0.35
C ARG A 30 -20.82 1.23 0.62
N THR A 31 -21.97 1.81 0.96
CA THR A 31 -22.06 2.94 1.89
C THR A 31 -21.61 2.54 3.30
N ALA A 32 -22.10 1.40 3.80
CA ALA A 32 -21.72 0.89 5.11
C ALA A 32 -20.22 0.57 5.19
N ILE A 33 -19.62 0.03 4.13
CA ILE A 33 -18.16 -0.18 4.05
C ILE A 33 -17.42 1.15 4.19
N VAL A 34 -17.86 2.19 3.45
CA VAL A 34 -17.25 3.52 3.54
C VAL A 34 -17.42 4.10 4.95
N GLU A 35 -18.58 3.95 5.59
CA GLU A 35 -18.82 4.45 6.96
C GLU A 35 -17.92 3.79 8.02
N THR A 36 -17.50 2.54 7.81
CA THR A 36 -16.53 1.87 8.71
C THR A 36 -15.09 2.41 8.57
N TRP A 37 -14.83 3.26 7.58
CA TRP A 37 -13.50 3.81 7.36
C TRP A 37 -13.09 4.76 8.49
N LEU A 38 -11.87 4.61 9.00
CA LEU A 38 -11.34 5.45 10.10
C LEU A 38 -11.46 6.96 9.82
N LYS A 39 -11.27 7.39 8.57
CA LYS A 39 -11.39 8.81 8.19
C LYS A 39 -12.81 9.38 8.36
N ASN A 40 -13.82 8.51 8.38
CA ASN A 40 -15.21 8.87 8.63
C ASN A 40 -15.57 8.85 10.13
N SER A 41 -14.65 8.42 11.00
CA SER A 41 -14.85 8.47 12.45
C SER A 41 -14.86 9.91 12.94
N SER A 42 -15.75 10.23 13.89
CA SER A 42 -15.75 11.51 14.60
C SER A 42 -14.44 11.79 15.35
N LEU A 43 -13.66 10.74 15.66
CA LEU A 43 -12.35 10.85 16.30
C LEU A 43 -11.25 11.29 15.32
N TRP A 44 -11.48 11.26 14.00
CA TRP A 44 -10.45 11.56 13.00
C TRP A 44 -9.85 12.97 13.20
N SER A 45 -10.67 13.94 13.58
CA SER A 45 -10.25 15.31 13.88
C SER A 45 -9.30 15.43 15.08
N SER A 46 -9.24 14.40 15.94
CA SER A 46 -8.35 14.33 17.09
C SER A 46 -6.96 13.78 16.76
N PHE A 47 -6.78 13.16 15.58
CA PHE A 47 -5.49 12.60 15.18
C PHE A 47 -4.60 13.65 14.50
N LYS A 48 -3.32 13.67 14.89
CA LYS A 48 -2.29 14.37 14.14
C LYS A 48 -1.82 13.49 12.97
N GLN A 49 -1.84 14.03 11.77
CA GLN A 49 -1.49 13.31 10.55
C GLN A 49 -0.02 13.50 10.19
N PHE A 50 0.63 12.42 9.78
CA PHE A 50 2.00 12.40 9.27
C PHE A 50 2.05 11.57 8.00
N SER A 51 2.87 11.99 7.03
CA SER A 51 3.03 11.31 5.74
C SER A 51 4.47 10.83 5.58
N LEU A 52 4.63 9.56 5.22
CA LEU A 52 5.92 9.03 4.78
C LEU A 52 6.05 9.27 3.28
N ILE A 53 7.09 10.00 2.87
CA ILE A 53 7.29 10.41 1.46
C ILE A 53 8.38 9.60 0.74
N SER A 54 9.21 8.86 1.48
CA SER A 54 10.30 8.06 0.93
C SER A 54 9.87 6.59 0.83
N ASN A 55 9.99 6.03 -0.37
CA ASN A 55 9.79 4.60 -0.60
C ASN A 55 11.10 3.86 -0.31
N MET A 56 11.08 3.05 0.75
CA MET A 56 12.24 2.27 1.19
C MET A 56 12.28 0.85 0.61
N ARG A 57 11.30 0.46 -0.23
CA ARG A 57 11.20 -0.88 -0.82
C ARG A 57 11.80 -0.94 -2.23
N THR A 58 11.75 0.17 -2.95
CA THR A 58 12.29 0.28 -4.30
C THR A 58 13.74 0.71 -4.25
N GLU A 59 14.58 0.08 -5.07
CA GLU A 59 15.96 0.47 -5.24
C GLU A 59 16.07 1.86 -5.91
N PRO A 60 17.21 2.58 -5.74
CA PRO A 60 17.38 3.92 -6.32
C PRO A 60 17.19 4.01 -7.83
N HIS A 61 17.34 2.91 -8.55
CA HIS A 61 17.17 2.82 -10.01
C HIS A 61 15.72 2.48 -10.43
N GLU A 62 14.84 2.10 -9.50
CA GLU A 62 13.44 1.71 -9.76
C GLU A 62 12.46 2.88 -9.59
N GLN A 63 12.94 4.13 -9.73
CA GLN A 63 12.12 5.33 -9.49
C GLN A 63 10.90 5.45 -10.43
N ASP A 64 11.05 4.98 -11.66
CA ASP A 64 9.96 4.98 -12.63
C ASP A 64 8.83 4.03 -12.21
N PHE A 65 9.20 2.84 -11.72
CA PHE A 65 8.24 1.87 -11.17
C PHE A 65 7.58 2.40 -9.89
N ALA A 66 8.37 2.98 -8.98
CA ALA A 66 7.85 3.59 -7.76
C ALA A 66 6.82 4.70 -8.08
N SER A 67 7.12 5.53 -9.05
CA SER A 67 6.23 6.61 -9.52
C SER A 67 4.97 6.05 -10.19
N TRP A 68 5.11 5.01 -11.01
CA TRP A 68 3.97 4.36 -11.65
C TRP A 68 2.99 3.76 -10.62
N ILE A 69 3.48 3.00 -9.63
CA ILE A 69 2.66 2.46 -8.53
C ILE A 69 2.00 3.59 -7.72
N LEU A 70 2.71 4.70 -7.49
CA LEU A 70 2.16 5.86 -6.81
C LEU A 70 0.99 6.47 -7.59
N HIS A 71 1.12 6.64 -8.91
CA HIS A 71 0.02 7.14 -9.73
C HIS A 71 -1.15 6.17 -9.82
N PHE A 72 -0.88 4.86 -9.91
CA PHE A 72 -1.89 3.79 -9.88
C PHE A 72 -2.72 3.87 -8.60
N SER A 73 -2.04 3.85 -7.45
CA SER A 73 -2.67 3.87 -6.13
C SER A 73 -3.44 5.17 -5.82
N ASN A 74 -3.07 6.28 -6.47
CA ASN A 74 -3.80 7.55 -6.38
C ASN A 74 -4.96 7.66 -7.39
N GLY A 75 -5.12 6.69 -8.31
CA GLY A 75 -6.10 6.79 -9.40
C GLY A 75 -5.79 7.90 -10.41
N THR A 76 -4.51 8.29 -10.53
CA THR A 76 -4.05 9.42 -11.37
C THR A 76 -3.26 9.00 -12.60
N LEU A 77 -3.23 7.69 -12.90
CA LEU A 77 -2.60 7.20 -14.13
C LEU A 77 -3.25 7.85 -15.35
N LYS A 78 -2.41 8.37 -16.25
CA LYS A 78 -2.85 8.83 -17.56
C LYS A 78 -3.28 7.60 -18.36
N LYS A 79 -4.57 7.52 -18.67
CA LYS A 79 -5.12 6.46 -19.51
C LYS A 79 -4.94 6.83 -20.98
N GLY A 80 -4.61 5.86 -21.83
CA GLY A 80 -4.72 6.04 -23.27
C GLY A 80 -6.18 6.34 -23.65
N PHE A 81 -6.38 7.08 -24.74
CA PHE A 81 -7.70 7.59 -25.20
C PHE A 81 -8.77 6.49 -25.47
N GLN A 82 -8.44 5.21 -25.30
CA GLN A 82 -9.30 4.07 -25.63
C GLN A 82 -9.51 3.07 -24.47
N LEU A 83 -8.93 3.30 -23.29
CA LEU A 83 -9.12 2.39 -22.15
C LEU A 83 -10.37 2.75 -21.33
N GLY A 84 -11.13 1.73 -20.93
CA GLY A 84 -12.24 1.88 -19.99
C GLY A 84 -11.80 2.36 -18.60
N GLU A 85 -12.75 2.82 -17.78
CA GLU A 85 -12.43 3.39 -16.46
C GLU A 85 -11.77 2.39 -15.49
N ASP A 86 -12.03 1.09 -15.65
CA ASP A 86 -11.49 0.05 -14.77
C ASP A 86 -10.25 -0.65 -15.35
N ILE A 87 -9.69 -0.14 -16.45
CA ILE A 87 -8.54 -0.73 -17.12
C ILE A 87 -7.30 0.13 -16.87
N VAL A 88 -6.17 -0.53 -16.57
CA VAL A 88 -4.86 0.10 -16.42
C VAL A 88 -3.88 -0.57 -17.36
N GLU A 89 -2.98 0.24 -17.93
CA GLU A 89 -1.87 -0.26 -18.72
C GLU A 89 -0.69 -0.56 -17.79
N ILE A 90 -0.19 -1.79 -17.86
CA ILE A 90 1.00 -2.23 -17.12
C ILE A 90 2.23 -1.82 -17.93
N PRO A 91 3.26 -1.21 -17.32
CA PRO A 91 4.48 -0.86 -18.03
C PRO A 91 5.14 -2.10 -18.61
N GLU A 92 5.60 -2.04 -19.87
CA GLU A 92 6.14 -3.21 -20.58
C GLU A 92 7.32 -3.84 -19.83
N GLN A 93 8.14 -3.04 -19.13
CA GLN A 93 9.24 -3.55 -18.30
C GLN A 93 8.79 -4.41 -17.10
N CYS A 94 7.51 -4.37 -16.74
CA CYS A 94 6.93 -5.21 -15.68
C CYS A 94 6.26 -6.48 -16.24
N VAL A 95 6.21 -6.65 -17.57
CA VAL A 95 5.53 -7.77 -18.22
C VAL A 95 6.52 -8.90 -18.48
N VAL A 96 6.28 -10.05 -17.85
CA VAL A 96 7.02 -11.30 -18.15
C VAL A 96 6.15 -12.16 -19.04
N ARG A 97 6.68 -12.54 -20.21
CA ARG A 97 5.96 -13.36 -21.20
C ARG A 97 6.23 -14.86 -21.08
N GLU A 98 7.28 -15.20 -20.34
CA GLU A 98 7.75 -16.58 -20.11
C GLU A 98 7.56 -16.97 -18.63
N PHE A 99 8.44 -17.83 -18.09
CA PHE A 99 8.35 -18.31 -16.71
C PHE A 99 8.79 -17.24 -15.70
N ILE A 100 7.81 -16.61 -15.04
CA ILE A 100 8.03 -15.60 -13.99
C ILE A 100 9.02 -16.05 -12.89
N ALA A 101 9.01 -17.33 -12.53
CA ALA A 101 9.91 -17.86 -11.52
C ALA A 101 11.37 -17.82 -11.99
N GLU A 102 11.63 -18.13 -13.26
CA GLU A 102 12.99 -18.05 -13.82
C GLU A 102 13.44 -16.62 -14.02
N GLU A 103 12.54 -15.71 -14.40
CA GLU A 103 12.85 -14.29 -14.54
C GLU A 103 13.21 -13.64 -13.19
N ILE A 104 12.43 -13.96 -12.13
CA ILE A 104 12.64 -13.37 -10.80
C ILE A 104 13.80 -14.04 -10.06
N PHE A 105 13.94 -15.36 -10.16
CA PHE A 105 14.87 -16.13 -9.33
C PHE A 105 16.03 -16.79 -10.10
N GLY A 106 16.06 -16.68 -11.43
CA GLY A 106 16.94 -17.46 -12.31
C GLY A 106 16.48 -18.91 -12.45
N SER A 107 17.15 -19.69 -13.30
CA SER A 107 16.85 -21.11 -13.55
C SER A 107 17.05 -22.02 -12.33
N SER A 108 17.57 -21.50 -11.22
CA SER A 108 17.84 -22.26 -10.00
C SER A 108 17.87 -21.35 -8.78
N VAL A 109 17.10 -21.70 -7.75
CA VAL A 109 17.09 -20.99 -6.46
C VAL A 109 18.08 -21.64 -5.51
N PHE A 110 19.17 -20.95 -5.17
CA PHE A 110 20.11 -21.44 -4.17
C PHE A 110 19.65 -21.05 -2.77
N VAL A 111 19.31 -22.04 -1.94
CA VAL A 111 19.10 -21.82 -0.52
C VAL A 111 20.47 -21.60 0.13
N ARG A 112 20.80 -20.35 0.49
CA ARG A 112 21.94 -20.10 1.38
C ARG A 112 21.62 -20.69 2.76
N LYS A 113 22.38 -21.70 3.20
CA LYS A 113 22.49 -22.03 4.63
C LYS A 113 23.07 -20.79 5.33
N GLY A 114 22.22 -20.06 6.04
CA GLY A 114 22.60 -18.84 6.73
C GLY A 114 23.61 -19.13 7.84
N TYR A 115 24.79 -18.52 7.74
CA TYR A 115 25.62 -18.26 8.91
C TYR A 115 25.37 -16.79 9.28
N PHE A 116 24.77 -16.57 10.45
CA PHE A 116 24.77 -15.28 11.11
C PHE A 116 26.21 -14.94 11.47
N MET A 117 26.78 -13.91 10.84
CA MET A 117 27.97 -13.26 11.36
C MET A 117 27.50 -12.07 12.22
N PRO A 118 27.88 -11.99 13.51
CA PRO A 118 27.65 -10.79 14.29
C PRO A 118 28.57 -9.68 13.74
N GLN A 119 28.02 -8.49 13.50
CA GLN A 119 28.83 -7.32 13.18
C GLN A 119 29.37 -6.74 14.49
N GLU A 120 30.69 -6.56 14.54
CA GLU A 120 31.39 -5.71 15.52
C GLU A 120 31.11 -4.22 15.24
#